data_AF-A0A2P8HHX3-F1
#
_entry.id   AF-A0A2P8HHX3-F1
#
_cell.length_a   1.000
_cell.length_b   1.000
_cell.length_c   1.000
_cell.angle_alpha   90.00
_cell.angle_beta   90.00
_cell.angle_gamma   90.00
#
_symmetry.space_group_name_H-M   'P 1'
#
loop_
_entity.id
_entity.type
_entity.pdbx_description
1 polymer ?
#
loop_
_entity_poly.entity_id
_entity_poly.type
_entity_poly.pdbx_seq_one_letter_code
_entity_poly.pdbx_strand_id
1 'polypeptide(L)'
;MEKEQQNQLLEALQACQAACNQCFDACLEEDHVGHMTTCLRLDRECADMCAYLAQAVQRGSPFVTELAAVCAKICETCADECAKHDDEHCQQCAKMCRECAQVCREVAA
;
A
#
# COMPACT_ATOMS: atom_id res chain seq x y z
N MET A 1 21.11 2.84 -3.13
CA MET A 1 19.95 2.97 -4.03
C MET A 1 20.21 4.12 -4.98
N GLU A 2 19.97 3.92 -6.28
CA GLU A 2 20.10 4.98 -7.28
C GLU A 2 18.94 5.98 -7.18
N LYS A 3 19.15 7.23 -7.63
CA LYS A 3 18.16 8.31 -7.50
C LYS A 3 16.84 7.99 -8.25
N GLU A 4 16.94 7.34 -9.40
CA GLU A 4 15.77 6.95 -10.20
C GLU A 4 14.94 5.89 -9.48
N GLN A 5 15.58 4.81 -9.00
CA GLN A 5 14.94 3.76 -8.21
C GLN A 5 14.29 4.33 -6.93
N GLN A 6 14.95 5.30 -6.29
CA GLN A 6 14.40 6.00 -5.13
C GLN A 6 13.11 6.75 -5.47
N ASN A 7 13.08 7.48 -6.59
CA ASN A 7 11.90 8.24 -7.01
C ASN A 7 10.72 7.31 -7.32
N GLN A 8 10.98 6.24 -8.08
CA GLN A 8 9.96 5.23 -8.42
C GLN A 8 9.35 4.59 -7.18
N LEU A 9 10.19 4.24 -6.20
CA LEU A 9 9.72 3.73 -4.91
C LEU A 9 8.84 4.76 -4.17
N LEU A 10 9.28 6.02 -4.09
CA LEU A 10 8.51 7.07 -3.41
C LEU A 10 7.16 7.33 -4.07
N GLU A 11 7.12 7.39 -5.40
CA GLU A 11 5.89 7.59 -6.17
C GLU A 11 4.90 6.44 -5.93
N ALA A 12 5.38 5.20 -6.00
CA ALA A 12 4.54 4.02 -5.77
C ALA A 12 3.99 3.97 -4.34
N LEU A 13 4.82 4.28 -3.33
CA LEU A 13 4.40 4.31 -1.92
C LEU A 13 3.36 5.40 -1.65
N GLN A 14 3.57 6.59 -2.18
CA GLN A 14 2.64 7.71 -1.99
C GLN A 14 1.31 7.49 -2.71
N ALA A 15 1.35 6.95 -3.93
CA ALA A 15 0.15 6.58 -4.67
C ALA A 15 -0.65 5.48 -3.95
N CYS A 16 0.03 4.43 -3.46
CA CYS A 16 -0.59 3.37 -2.69
C CYS A 16 -1.20 3.88 -1.38
N GLN A 17 -0.45 4.71 -0.63
CA GLN A 17 -0.95 5.33 0.59
C GLN A 17 -2.23 6.14 0.33
N ALA A 18 -2.24 6.94 -0.73
CA ALA A 18 -3.41 7.74 -1.09
C ALA A 18 -4.62 6.85 -1.44
N ALA A 19 -4.40 5.80 -2.24
CA ALA A 19 -5.45 4.85 -2.63
C ALA A 19 -6.02 4.08 -1.43
N CYS A 20 -5.18 3.58 -0.53
CA CYS A 20 -5.63 2.89 0.68
C CYS A 20 -6.44 3.81 1.60
N ASN A 21 -6.03 5.07 1.79
CA ASN A 21 -6.82 6.01 2.59
C ASN A 21 -8.18 6.34 1.95
N GLN A 22 -8.22 6.49 0.62
CA GLN A 22 -9.48 6.70 -0.10
C GLN A 22 -10.41 5.48 0.01
N CYS A 23 -9.86 4.27 -0.16
CA CYS A 23 -10.59 3.01 -0.02
C CYS A 23 -11.10 2.82 1.41
N PHE A 24 -10.29 3.15 2.42
CA PHE A 24 -10.67 3.11 3.82
C PHE A 24 -11.90 4.00 4.10
N ASP A 25 -11.86 5.27 3.69
CA ASP A 25 -12.97 6.19 3.91
C ASP A 25 -14.23 5.74 3.13
N ALA A 26 -14.07 5.31 1.87
CA ALA A 26 -15.18 4.80 1.07
C ALA A 26 -15.83 3.55 1.68
N CYS A 27 -15.03 2.59 2.16
CA CYS A 27 -15.51 1.39 2.84
C CYS A 27 -16.32 1.69 4.12
N LEU A 28 -16.08 2.82 4.79
CA LEU A 28 -16.86 3.25 5.96
C LEU A 28 -18.25 3.78 5.59
N GLU A 29 -18.42 4.25 4.35
CA GLU A 29 -19.69 4.78 3.84
C GLU A 29 -20.60 3.69 3.25
N GLU A 30 -20.11 2.46 3.10
CA GLU A 30 -20.89 1.32 2.60
C GLU A 30 -22.01 0.89 3.55
N ASP A 31 -23.19 0.59 2.99
CA ASP A 31 -24.40 0.17 3.74
C ASP A 31 -24.16 -1.06 4.63
N HIS A 32 -23.18 -1.88 4.26
CA HIS A 32 -22.83 -3.12 4.92
C HIS A 32 -21.38 -3.16 5.41
N VAL A 33 -20.94 -2.09 6.09
CA VAL A 33 -19.59 -1.92 6.66
C VAL A 33 -19.04 -3.13 7.45
N GLY A 34 -19.91 -3.96 8.04
CA GLY A 34 -19.52 -5.21 8.71
C GLY A 34 -18.72 -6.16 7.82
N HIS A 35 -19.05 -6.23 6.53
CA HIS A 35 -18.34 -7.03 5.52
C HIS A 35 -17.01 -6.39 5.09
N MET A 36 -16.84 -5.10 5.31
CA MET A 36 -15.62 -4.35 4.98
C MET A 36 -14.57 -4.33 6.10
N THR A 37 -14.87 -4.92 7.26
CA THR A 37 -13.99 -4.80 8.45
C THR A 37 -12.57 -5.34 8.24
N THR A 38 -12.37 -6.34 7.40
CA THR A 38 -11.02 -6.82 7.05
C THR A 38 -10.33 -5.87 6.07
N CYS A 39 -11.06 -5.39 5.05
CA CYS A 39 -10.56 -4.39 4.10
C CYS A 39 -10.08 -3.13 4.83
N LEU A 40 -10.94 -2.54 5.68
CA LEU A 40 -10.64 -1.38 6.51
C LEU A 40 -9.36 -1.54 7.35
N ARG A 41 -9.17 -2.71 7.96
CA ARG A 41 -7.96 -2.98 8.77
C ARG A 41 -6.72 -3.02 7.90
N LEU A 42 -6.79 -3.66 6.74
CA LEU A 42 -5.66 -3.81 5.83
C LEU A 42 -5.34 -2.52 5.08
N ASP A 43 -6.35 -1.76 4.66
CA ASP A 43 -6.17 -0.43 4.07
C ASP A 43 -5.41 0.48 5.03
N ARG A 44 -5.78 0.46 6.31
CA ARG A 44 -5.09 1.25 7.34
C ARG A 44 -3.64 0.80 7.54
N GLU A 45 -3.40 -0.50 7.68
CA GLU A 45 -2.07 -1.07 7.84
C GLU A 45 -1.16 -0.74 6.63
N CYS A 46 -1.72 -0.88 5.43
CA CYS A 46 -1.02 -0.61 4.18
C CYS A 46 -0.68 0.88 4.03
N ALA A 47 -1.63 1.78 4.30
CA ALA A 47 -1.38 3.21 4.26
C ALA A 47 -0.28 3.64 5.25
N ASP A 48 -0.33 3.16 6.48
CA ASP A 48 0.65 3.51 7.53
C ASP A 48 2.04 2.96 7.20
N MET A 49 2.15 1.72 6.71
CA MET A 49 3.42 1.13 6.30
C MET A 49 4.01 1.86 5.08
N CYS A 50 3.20 2.14 4.05
CA CYS A 50 3.65 2.89 2.87
C CYS A 50 4.19 4.27 3.25
N ALA A 51 3.47 4.98 4.14
CA ALA A 51 3.91 6.28 4.65
C ALA A 51 5.23 6.17 5.43
N TYR A 52 5.36 5.17 6.30
CA TYR A 52 6.58 4.96 7.08
C TYR A 52 7.79 4.68 6.19
N LEU A 53 7.64 3.77 5.22
CA LEU A 53 8.71 3.45 4.28
C LEU A 53 9.10 4.65 3.42
N ALA A 54 8.13 5.43 2.94
CA ALA A 54 8.42 6.64 2.16
C ALA A 54 9.30 7.62 2.96
N GLN A 55 8.98 7.84 4.24
CA GLN A 55 9.79 8.67 5.11
C GLN A 55 11.17 8.06 5.42
N ALA A 56 11.26 6.74 5.58
CA ALA A 56 12.52 6.03 5.79
C ALA A 56 13.45 6.19 4.58
N VAL A 57 12.90 6.10 3.37
CA VAL A 57 13.62 6.35 2.11
C VAL A 57 14.12 7.78 2.03
N GLN A 58 13.27 8.78 2.33
CA GLN A 58 13.65 10.20 2.30
C GLN A 58 14.79 10.54 3.27
N ARG A 59 14.83 9.90 4.43
CA ARG A 59 15.90 10.11 5.44
C ARG A 59 17.13 9.23 5.21
N GLY A 60 17.16 8.42 4.16
CA GLY A 60 18.28 7.52 3.87
C GLY A 60 18.48 6.44 4.94
N SER A 61 17.39 5.87 5.46
CA SER A 61 17.45 4.81 6.47
C SER A 61 18.29 3.60 5.99
N PRO A 62 19.11 2.99 6.85
CA PRO A 62 19.83 1.76 6.50
C PRO A 62 18.92 0.54 6.38
N PHE A 63 17.65 0.63 6.82
CA PHE A 63 16.69 -0.48 6.85
C PHE A 63 15.72 -0.49 5.67
N VAL A 64 15.99 0.28 4.61
CA VAL A 64 15.05 0.43 3.47
C VAL A 64 14.73 -0.92 2.83
N THR A 65 15.72 -1.80 2.67
CA THR A 65 15.55 -3.12 2.05
C THR A 65 14.63 -4.02 2.88
N GLU A 66 14.85 -4.12 4.19
CA GLU A 66 14.01 -4.93 5.08
C GLU A 66 12.58 -4.37 5.20
N LEU A 67 12.46 -3.04 5.28
CA LEU A 67 11.16 -2.38 5.33
C LEU A 67 10.40 -2.52 4.00
N ALA A 68 11.09 -2.50 2.86
CA ALA A 68 10.48 -2.75 1.55
C ALA A 68 9.94 -4.18 1.44
N ALA A 69 10.65 -5.18 1.96
CA ALA A 69 10.15 -6.56 2.00
C ALA A 69 8.85 -6.69 2.82
N VAL A 70 8.78 -6.02 3.99
CA VAL A 70 7.57 -6.00 4.83
C VAL A 70 6.45 -5.24 4.13
N CYS A 71 6.73 -4.07 3.56
CA CYS A 71 5.76 -3.27 2.83
C CYS A 71 5.19 -4.04 1.63
N ALA A 72 6.01 -4.73 0.85
CA ALA A 72 5.55 -5.58 -0.24
C ALA A 72 4.53 -6.64 0.24
N LYS A 73 4.81 -7.29 1.38
CA LYS A 73 3.92 -8.31 1.94
C LYS A 73 2.58 -7.72 2.39
N ILE A 74 2.60 -6.54 3.00
CA ILE A 74 1.38 -5.84 3.44
C ILE A 74 0.56 -5.40 2.23
N CYS A 75 1.21 -4.79 1.22
CA CYS A 75 0.55 -4.36 -0.01
C CYS A 75 -0.10 -5.54 -0.75
N GLU A 76 0.56 -6.70 -0.87
CA GLU A 76 -0.07 -7.90 -1.44
C GLU A 76 -1.30 -8.35 -0.65
N THR A 77 -1.19 -8.36 0.68
CA THR A 77 -2.27 -8.80 1.56
C THR A 77 -3.47 -7.85 1.45
N CYS A 78 -3.22 -6.54 1.39
CA CYS A 78 -4.25 -5.53 1.16
C CYS A 78 -4.88 -5.71 -0.23
N ALA A 79 -4.07 -5.88 -1.27
CA ALA A 79 -4.57 -6.08 -2.63
C ALA A 79 -5.47 -7.31 -2.76
N ASP A 80 -5.08 -8.42 -2.14
CA ASP A 80 -5.86 -9.67 -2.18
C ASP A 80 -7.17 -9.56 -1.42
N GLU A 81 -7.25 -8.72 -0.38
CA GLU A 81 -8.51 -8.42 0.30
C GLU A 81 -9.39 -7.46 -0.52
N CYS A 82 -8.84 -6.33 -0.95
CA CYS A 82 -9.57 -5.35 -1.75
C CYS A 82 -10.15 -5.97 -3.04
N ALA A 83 -9.42 -6.88 -3.68
CA ALA A 83 -9.86 -7.56 -4.90
C ALA A 83 -11.08 -8.49 -4.72
N LYS A 84 -11.50 -8.78 -3.47
CA LYS A 84 -12.71 -9.57 -3.17
C LYS A 84 -14.00 -8.77 -3.27
N HIS A 85 -13.91 -7.43 -3.30
CA HIS A 85 -15.05 -6.53 -3.31
C HIS A 85 -15.21 -5.93 -4.70
N ASP A 86 -16.42 -5.94 -5.26
CA ASP A 86 -16.67 -5.50 -6.64
C ASP A 86 -16.70 -3.96 -6.80
N ASP A 87 -16.61 -3.21 -5.69
CA ASP A 87 -16.65 -1.75 -5.69
C ASP A 87 -15.43 -1.13 -6.38
N GLU A 88 -15.67 -0.05 -7.12
CA GLU A 88 -14.63 0.62 -7.92
C GLU A 88 -13.44 1.09 -7.06
N HIS A 89 -13.73 1.61 -5.85
CA HIS A 89 -12.70 2.07 -4.91
C HIS A 89 -11.80 0.92 -4.45
N CYS A 90 -12.37 -0.25 -4.13
CA CYS A 90 -11.66 -1.47 -3.78
C CYS A 90 -10.80 -1.99 -4.94
N GLN A 91 -11.35 -2.06 -6.15
CA GLN A 91 -10.62 -2.55 -7.32
C GLN A 91 -9.43 -1.63 -7.68
N GLN A 92 -9.62 -0.32 -7.57
CA GLN A 92 -8.55 0.65 -7.74
C GLN A 92 -7.47 0.52 -6.65
N CYS A 93 -7.87 0.35 -5.37
CA CYS A 93 -6.94 0.10 -4.27
C CYS A 93 -6.10 -1.16 -4.51
N ALA A 94 -6.75 -2.26 -4.92
CA ALA A 94 -6.08 -3.53 -5.21
C ALA A 94 -5.00 -3.39 -6.29
N LYS A 95 -5.30 -2.65 -7.36
CA LYS A 95 -4.34 -2.37 -8.43
C LYS A 95 -3.13 -1.59 -7.92
N MET A 96 -3.36 -0.48 -7.20
CA MET A 96 -2.28 0.36 -6.67
C MET A 96 -1.41 -0.39 -5.67
N CYS A 97 -2.01 -1.22 -4.83
CA CYS A 97 -1.30 -2.08 -3.89
C CYS A 97 -0.41 -3.10 -4.61
N ARG A 98 -0.88 -3.73 -5.70
CA ARG A 98 -0.05 -4.66 -6.49
C ARG A 98 1.15 -3.98 -7.14
N GLU A 99 0.93 -2.80 -7.72
CA GLU A 99 2.00 -1.99 -8.32
C GLU A 99 3.05 -1.61 -7.26
N CYS A 100 2.61 -1.14 -6.09
CA CYS A 100 3.51 -0.82 -4.98
C CYS A 100 4.27 -2.04 -4.47
N ALA A 101 3.61 -3.19 -4.33
CA ALA A 101 4.24 -4.42 -3.90
C ALA A 101 5.35 -4.89 -4.85
N GLN A 102 5.13 -4.74 -6.16
CA GLN A 102 6.15 -5.06 -7.17
C GLN A 102 7.39 -4.17 -7.00
N VAL A 103 7.22 -2.85 -6.95
CA VAL A 103 8.33 -1.91 -6.79
C VAL A 103 9.08 -2.15 -5.47
N CYS A 104 8.36 -2.43 -4.39
CA CYS A 104 8.98 -2.77 -3.10
C CYS A 104 9.82 -4.05 -3.17
N ARG A 105 9.39 -5.08 -3.92
CA ARG A 105 10.18 -6.31 -4.12
C ARG A 105 11.46 -6.07 -4.90
N GLU A 106 11.44 -5.19 -5.90
CA GLU A 106 12.62 -4.82 -6.68
C GLU A 106 13.69 -4.14 -5.82
N VAL A 107 13.28 -3.43 -4.76
CA VAL A 107 14.18 -2.78 -3.79
C VAL A 107 14.63 -3.73 -2.67
N ALA A 108 13.81 -4.73 -2.34
CA ALA A 108 14.11 -5.73 -1.31
C ALA A 108 15.09 -6.83 -1.79
N ALA A 109 15.34 -6.92 -3.10
CA ALA A 109 16.16 -7.95 -3.75
C ALA A 109 17.67 -7.68 -3.72
#